data_AF-S3HT09-F1
#
_entry.id   AF-S3HT09-F1
#
_cell.length_a   1.000
_cell.length_b   1.000
_cell.length_c   1.000
_cell.angle_alpha   90.00
_cell.angle_beta   90.00
_cell.angle_gamma   90.00
#
_symmetry.space_group_name_H-M   'P 1'
#
loop_
_entity.id
_entity.type
_entity.pdbx_description
1 polymer ?
#
loop_
_entity_poly.entity_id
_entity_poly.type
_entity_poly.pdbx_seq_one_letter_code
_entity_poly.pdbx_strand_id
1 'polypeptide(L)'
;MVVAPSLVPKRSGDRVKTNRRDAVSLAPLPPPAELQWWYQFYFATDRGREGYEKYTSDFAKLIWQLASPHWKFDDETFSRSAAAFANPDHVAIVVHNYRWRLGLAPGEDRFDEYEAVLAKVPDVSVPTITLEKATRTGHLIRIQKPTPGSSKEDMNTV
;
A
#
# COMPACT_ATOMS: atom_id res chain seq x y z
N MET A 1 20.53 -5.44 -6.18
CA MET A 1 21.06 -4.98 -4.88
C MET A 1 21.79 -3.67 -5.12
N VAL A 2 21.12 -2.54 -4.88
CA VAL A 2 21.73 -1.19 -4.95
C VAL A 2 21.21 -0.44 -3.72
N VAL A 3 22.13 -0.11 -2.83
CA VAL A 3 21.90 0.76 -1.67
C VAL A 3 22.12 2.19 -2.12
N ALA A 4 21.16 3.07 -1.88
CA ALA A 4 21.29 4.52 -2.05
C ALA A 4 21.02 5.24 -0.72
N PRO A 5 21.66 6.40 -0.47
CA PRO A 5 22.01 6.83 0.87
C PRO A 5 21.02 7.80 1.51
N SER A 6 20.87 7.62 2.82
CA SER A 6 20.84 8.67 3.85
C SER A 6 19.65 9.64 3.90
N LEU A 7 18.68 9.28 4.75
CA LEU A 7 17.93 10.24 5.58
C LEU A 7 18.44 10.18 7.03
N VAL A 8 19.75 10.34 7.21
CA VAL A 8 20.39 10.38 8.55
C VAL A 8 20.08 11.74 9.22
N PRO A 9 19.59 11.76 10.47
CA PRO A 9 19.44 12.99 11.26
C PRO A 9 20.76 13.74 11.40
N LYS A 10 20.76 15.05 11.20
CA LYS A 10 21.99 15.86 11.21
C LYS A 10 22.54 16.19 12.61
N ARG A 11 21.89 15.76 13.70
CA ARG A 11 22.35 16.00 15.09
C ARG A 11 22.05 14.81 16.01
N SER A 12 22.97 14.55 16.94
CA SER A 12 22.79 13.57 18.02
C SER A 12 21.71 14.08 18.99
N GLY A 13 20.56 13.40 19.04
CA GLY A 13 19.43 13.74 19.91
C GLY A 13 18.13 14.14 19.19
N ASP A 14 18.17 14.38 17.88
CA ASP A 14 16.95 14.62 17.09
C ASP A 14 16.18 13.30 16.93
N ARG A 15 15.33 12.99 17.91
CA ARG A 15 14.29 11.98 17.77
C ARG A 15 13.17 12.58 16.92
N VAL A 16 13.28 12.44 15.60
CA VAL A 16 12.09 12.53 14.75
C VAL A 16 11.19 11.38 15.18
N LYS A 17 10.15 11.66 15.96
CA LYS A 17 9.02 10.74 16.17
C LYS A 17 8.29 10.61 14.83
N THR A 18 8.87 9.84 13.91
CA THR A 18 8.18 9.40 12.71
C THR A 18 7.91 7.93 12.88
N ASN A 19 6.63 7.63 13.04
CA ASN A 19 6.13 6.28 13.29
C ASN A 19 6.14 5.45 12.00
N ARG A 20 7.30 5.26 11.36
CA ARG A 20 7.34 4.76 9.98
C ARG A 20 8.45 3.79 9.63
N ARG A 21 7.96 2.66 9.09
CA ARG A 21 8.05 2.21 7.68
C ARG A 21 9.39 2.38 6.99
N ASP A 22 9.80 1.26 6.40
CA ASP A 22 10.90 1.07 5.50
C ASP A 22 11.01 2.17 4.43
N ALA A 23 12.20 2.76 4.32
CA ALA A 23 12.55 3.80 3.34
C ALA A 23 12.28 3.39 1.88
N VAL A 24 12.07 2.10 1.62
CA VAL A 24 11.69 1.53 0.32
C VAL A 24 10.30 2.00 -0.14
N SER A 25 9.33 2.12 0.78
CA SER A 25 7.97 2.57 0.44
C SER A 25 7.86 4.08 0.20
N LEU A 26 8.84 4.87 0.61
CA LEU A 26 8.88 6.33 0.47
C LEU A 26 9.85 6.82 -0.61
N ALA A 27 10.67 5.91 -1.15
CA ALA A 27 11.58 6.25 -2.23
C ALA A 27 10.79 6.58 -3.51
N PRO A 28 11.16 7.66 -4.23
CA PRO A 28 10.52 7.98 -5.49
C PRO A 28 10.71 6.84 -6.50
N LEU A 29 9.65 6.56 -7.25
CA LEU A 29 9.65 5.56 -8.31
C LEU A 29 10.01 6.20 -9.65
N PRO A 30 10.39 5.42 -10.67
CA PRO A 30 10.51 5.93 -12.04
C PRO A 30 9.20 6.61 -12.48
N PRO A 31 9.24 7.68 -13.30
CA PRO A 31 8.06 8.48 -13.62
C PRO A 31 6.84 7.70 -14.16
N PRO A 32 6.99 6.66 -15.01
CA PRO A 32 5.84 5.85 -15.43
C PRO A 32 5.13 5.14 -14.29
N ALA A 33 5.87 4.73 -13.25
CA ALA A 33 5.29 4.10 -12.07
C ALA A 33 4.59 5.14 -11.18
N GLU A 34 5.17 6.33 -11.00
CA GLU A 34 4.52 7.41 -10.25
C GLU A 34 3.18 7.83 -10.89
N LEU A 35 3.12 7.85 -12.23
CA LEU A 35 1.88 8.13 -12.95
C LEU A 35 0.79 7.09 -12.67
N GLN A 36 1.13 5.81 -12.49
CA GLN A 36 0.14 4.78 -12.13
C GLN A 36 -0.49 5.05 -10.75
N TRP A 37 0.21 5.78 -9.88
CA TRP A 37 -0.23 6.13 -8.53
C TRP A 37 -0.69 7.58 -8.40
N TRP A 38 -0.96 8.31 -9.49
CA TRP A 38 -1.24 9.75 -9.49
C TRP A 38 -2.26 10.21 -8.42
N TYR A 39 -3.29 9.41 -8.15
CA TYR A 39 -4.35 9.74 -7.20
C TYR A 39 -3.84 9.82 -5.75
N GLN A 40 -2.78 9.10 -5.37
CA GLN A 40 -2.21 9.22 -4.02
C GLN A 40 -1.65 10.62 -3.76
N PHE A 41 -1.04 11.22 -4.79
CA PHE A 41 -0.51 12.58 -4.75
C PHE A 41 -1.62 13.63 -4.84
N TYR A 42 -2.70 13.33 -5.55
CA TYR A 42 -3.91 14.14 -5.52
C TYR A 42 -4.44 14.26 -4.09
N PHE A 43 -4.64 13.15 -3.38
CA PHE A 43 -5.13 13.10 -2.00
C PHE A 43 -4.16 13.70 -0.95
N ALA A 44 -2.88 13.85 -1.29
CA ALA A 44 -1.93 14.58 -0.44
C ALA A 44 -2.29 16.07 -0.31
N THR A 45 -3.08 16.63 -1.23
CA THR A 45 -3.49 18.04 -1.23
C THR A 45 -4.87 18.24 -0.63
N ASP A 46 -5.16 19.44 -0.13
CA ASP A 46 -6.52 19.79 0.32
C ASP A 46 -7.50 19.91 -0.84
N ARG A 47 -7.04 20.41 -2.00
CA ARG A 47 -7.80 20.38 -3.25
C ARG A 47 -8.23 18.96 -3.63
N GLY A 48 -7.36 17.98 -3.39
CA GLY A 48 -7.67 16.58 -3.67
C GLY A 48 -8.72 16.00 -2.75
N ARG A 49 -8.65 16.34 -1.44
CA ARG A 49 -9.71 15.99 -0.47
C ARG A 49 -11.06 16.56 -0.91
N GLU A 50 -11.11 17.88 -1.13
CA GLU A 50 -12.35 18.59 -1.49
C GLU A 50 -12.91 18.11 -2.84
N GLY A 51 -12.04 17.86 -3.81
CA GLY A 51 -12.45 17.30 -5.09
C GLY A 51 -13.01 15.89 -4.96
N TYR A 52 -12.41 15.06 -4.10
CA TYR A 52 -12.94 13.72 -3.85
C TYR A 52 -14.27 13.73 -3.11
N GLU A 53 -14.44 14.63 -2.15
CA GLU A 53 -15.71 14.83 -1.44
C GLU A 53 -16.83 15.25 -2.38
N LYS A 54 -16.54 16.17 -3.30
CA LYS A 54 -17.52 16.67 -4.26
C LYS A 54 -17.85 15.67 -5.38
N TYR A 55 -16.86 14.88 -5.80
CA TYR A 55 -16.95 14.01 -6.99
C TYR A 55 -16.70 12.54 -6.67
N THR A 56 -17.08 12.06 -5.47
CA THR A 56 -16.69 10.72 -4.97
C THR A 56 -17.04 9.61 -5.93
N SER A 57 -18.29 9.59 -6.41
CA SER A 57 -18.80 8.57 -7.33
C SER A 57 -18.07 8.61 -8.67
N ASP A 58 -17.97 9.79 -9.29
CA ASP A 58 -17.32 9.97 -10.59
C ASP A 58 -15.82 9.62 -10.53
N PHE A 59 -15.15 10.03 -9.45
CA PHE A 59 -13.75 9.71 -9.22
C PHE A 59 -13.54 8.21 -9.02
N ALA A 60 -14.36 7.55 -8.20
CA ALA A 60 -14.28 6.10 -7.99
C ALA A 60 -14.53 5.32 -9.29
N LYS A 61 -15.50 5.75 -10.10
CA LYS A 61 -15.78 5.16 -11.41
C LYS A 61 -14.60 5.30 -12.38
N LEU A 62 -13.98 6.47 -12.41
CA LEU A 62 -12.75 6.71 -13.18
C LEU A 62 -11.63 5.76 -12.73
N ILE A 63 -11.43 5.61 -11.42
CA ILE A 63 -10.42 4.68 -10.88
C ILE A 63 -10.71 3.23 -11.30
N TRP A 64 -11.97 2.78 -11.28
CA TRP A 64 -12.34 1.44 -11.75
C TRP A 64 -11.99 1.21 -13.22
N GLN A 65 -12.29 2.19 -14.08
CA GLN A 65 -11.97 2.13 -15.51
C GLN A 65 -10.45 2.08 -15.76
N LEU A 66 -9.67 2.88 -15.02
CA LEU A 66 -8.22 2.90 -15.14
C LEU A 66 -7.57 1.61 -14.60
N ALA A 67 -8.06 1.08 -13.48
CA ALA A 67 -7.55 -0.14 -12.87
C ALA A 67 -7.88 -1.40 -13.68
N SER A 68 -9.03 -1.39 -14.37
CA SER A 68 -9.54 -2.53 -15.15
C SER A 68 -9.96 -2.10 -16.56
N PRO A 69 -9.03 -1.70 -17.45
CA PRO A 69 -9.35 -1.08 -18.75
C PRO A 69 -10.09 -2.00 -19.73
N HIS A 70 -10.05 -3.31 -19.51
CA HIS A 70 -10.77 -4.29 -20.33
C HIS A 70 -12.10 -4.74 -19.73
N TRP A 71 -12.40 -4.36 -18.48
CA TRP A 71 -13.66 -4.67 -17.86
C TRP A 71 -14.72 -3.66 -18.31
N LYS A 72 -15.64 -4.12 -19.16
CA LYS A 72 -16.79 -3.32 -19.59
C LYS A 72 -17.97 -3.49 -18.63
N PHE A 73 -17.83 -2.96 -17.42
CA PHE A 73 -18.94 -2.93 -16.47
C PHE A 73 -20.00 -1.91 -16.90
N ASP A 74 -21.26 -2.21 -16.59
CA ASP A 74 -22.37 -1.28 -16.76
C ASP A 74 -22.57 -0.39 -15.53
N ASP A 75 -23.42 0.62 -15.69
CA ASP A 75 -23.70 1.58 -14.62
C ASP A 75 -24.39 0.95 -13.42
N GLU A 76 -25.20 -0.09 -13.63
CA GLU A 76 -25.88 -0.81 -12.56
C GLU A 76 -24.87 -1.54 -11.66
N THR A 77 -23.89 -2.21 -12.28
CA THR A 77 -22.81 -2.91 -11.58
C THR A 77 -22.01 -1.96 -10.69
N PHE A 78 -21.64 -0.78 -11.21
CA PHE A 78 -20.95 0.22 -10.41
C PHE A 78 -21.84 0.80 -9.31
N SER A 79 -23.11 1.09 -9.61
CA SER A 79 -24.05 1.71 -8.67
C SER A 79 -24.28 0.86 -7.42
N ARG A 80 -24.24 -0.47 -7.55
CA ARG A 80 -24.32 -1.40 -6.40
C ARG A 80 -23.19 -1.17 -5.39
N SER A 81 -21.97 -0.86 -5.85
CA SER A 81 -20.85 -0.54 -4.96
C SER A 81 -20.84 0.94 -4.55
N ALA A 82 -21.28 1.84 -5.41
CA ALA A 82 -21.26 3.28 -5.17
C ALA A 82 -22.07 3.69 -3.93
N ALA A 83 -23.13 2.95 -3.60
CA ALA A 83 -23.90 3.17 -2.38
C ALA A 83 -23.05 3.11 -1.10
N ALA A 84 -22.00 2.27 -1.06
CA ALA A 84 -21.11 2.18 0.10
C ALA A 84 -20.21 3.41 0.26
N PHE A 85 -19.91 4.13 -0.84
CA PHE A 85 -19.08 5.34 -0.82
C PHE A 85 -19.81 6.55 -0.23
N ALA A 86 -21.14 6.45 -0.03
CA ALA A 86 -21.92 7.48 0.67
C ALA A 86 -21.75 7.45 2.20
N ASN A 87 -20.94 6.51 2.73
CA ASN A 87 -20.55 6.52 4.14
C ASN A 87 -19.88 7.87 4.48
N PRO A 88 -20.32 8.59 5.53
CA PRO A 88 -19.78 9.90 5.90
C PRO A 88 -18.26 9.88 6.19
N ASP A 89 -17.71 8.74 6.60
CA ASP A 89 -16.29 8.60 6.92
C ASP A 89 -15.43 8.24 5.69
N HIS A 90 -16.06 7.89 4.56
CA HIS A 90 -15.37 7.35 3.38
C HIS A 90 -14.24 8.26 2.88
N VAL A 91 -14.53 9.55 2.71
CA VAL A 91 -13.55 10.54 2.23
C VAL A 91 -12.39 10.67 3.22
N ALA A 92 -12.69 10.76 4.51
CA ALA A 92 -11.68 10.91 5.55
C ALA A 92 -10.75 9.69 5.61
N ILE A 93 -11.30 8.49 5.53
CA ILE A 93 -10.55 7.23 5.53
C ILE A 93 -9.65 7.12 4.30
N VAL A 94 -10.19 7.37 3.09
CA VAL A 94 -9.41 7.28 1.84
C VAL A 94 -8.26 8.29 1.85
N VAL A 95 -8.54 9.55 2.21
CA VAL A 95 -7.51 10.60 2.23
C VAL A 95 -6.47 10.33 3.31
N HIS A 96 -6.88 9.90 4.51
CA HIS A 96 -5.95 9.54 5.58
C HIS A 96 -5.07 8.36 5.16
N ASN A 97 -5.62 7.31 4.54
CA ASN A 97 -4.85 6.17 4.05
C ASN A 97 -3.70 6.58 3.13
N TYR A 98 -3.97 7.39 2.10
CA TYR A 98 -2.93 7.80 1.15
C TYR A 98 -1.94 8.80 1.76
N ARG A 99 -2.40 9.73 2.60
CA ARG A 99 -1.49 10.63 3.35
C ARG A 99 -0.61 9.83 4.29
N TRP A 100 -1.16 8.83 4.97
CA TRP A 100 -0.42 7.93 5.83
C TRP A 100 0.57 7.09 5.04
N ARG A 101 0.22 6.56 3.86
CA ARG A 101 1.13 5.83 2.99
C ARG A 101 2.34 6.69 2.57
N LEU A 102 2.11 7.98 2.32
CA LEU A 102 3.12 8.92 1.82
C LEU A 102 3.97 9.63 2.89
N GLY A 103 3.79 9.38 4.19
CA GLY A 103 4.54 10.15 5.19
C GLY A 103 3.78 11.29 5.86
N LEU A 104 2.60 11.66 5.35
CA LEU A 104 1.96 12.96 5.55
C LEU A 104 0.90 13.01 6.67
N ALA A 105 0.52 11.86 7.23
CA ALA A 105 -0.39 11.77 8.37
C ALA A 105 0.12 10.78 9.42
N PRO A 106 -0.05 11.02 10.73
CA PRO A 106 0.32 10.06 11.76
C PRO A 106 -0.56 8.81 11.71
N GLY A 107 -0.02 7.68 12.15
CA GLY A 107 -0.81 6.52 12.56
C GLY A 107 -1.38 6.71 13.97
N GLU A 108 -2.08 5.70 14.49
CA GLU A 108 -2.54 5.68 15.88
C GLU A 108 -1.60 4.82 16.73
N ASP A 109 -1.21 5.32 17.91
CA ASP A 109 -0.23 4.68 18.81
C ASP A 109 -0.56 3.22 19.15
N ARG A 110 -1.86 2.88 19.24
CA ARG A 110 -2.32 1.51 19.52
C ARG A 110 -1.96 0.49 18.44
N PHE A 111 -1.56 0.94 17.25
CA PHE A 111 -1.16 0.08 16.13
C PHE A 111 0.36 0.03 15.92
N ASP A 112 1.15 0.72 16.72
CA ASP A 112 2.61 0.84 16.55
C ASP A 112 3.32 -0.51 16.64
N GLU A 113 2.85 -1.39 17.53
CA GLU A 113 3.40 -2.74 17.67
C GLU A 113 3.19 -3.55 16.38
N TYR A 114 2.01 -3.47 15.77
CA TYR A 114 1.72 -4.15 14.51
C TYR A 114 2.54 -3.58 13.36
N GLU A 115 2.65 -2.25 13.26
CA GLU A 115 3.49 -1.60 12.26
C GLU A 115 4.96 -2.00 12.39
N ALA A 116 5.47 -2.14 13.62
CA ALA A 116 6.85 -2.59 13.88
C ALA A 116 7.10 -4.05 13.45
N VAL A 117 6.08 -4.91 13.55
CA VAL A 117 6.15 -6.28 13.02
C VAL A 117 6.11 -6.28 11.50
N LEU A 118 5.16 -5.55 10.90
CA LEU A 118 4.98 -5.49 9.44
C LEU A 118 6.19 -4.87 8.72
N ALA A 119 6.85 -3.88 9.33
CA ALA A 119 8.05 -3.25 8.77
C ALA A 119 9.24 -4.21 8.60
N LYS A 120 9.22 -5.38 9.26
CA LYS A 120 10.24 -6.43 9.10
C LYS A 120 9.98 -7.32 7.89
N VAL A 121 8.86 -7.12 7.18
CA VAL A 121 8.42 -7.94 6.04
C VAL A 121 8.39 -9.43 6.44
N PRO A 122 7.58 -9.81 7.44
CA PRO A 122 7.57 -11.17 7.95
C PRO A 122 7.08 -12.18 6.89
N ASP A 123 7.68 -13.37 6.88
CA ASP A 123 7.26 -14.45 5.99
C ASP A 123 5.86 -14.97 6.35
N VAL A 124 5.05 -15.22 5.32
CA VAL A 124 3.76 -15.91 5.46
C VAL A 124 4.00 -17.41 5.35
N SER A 125 3.94 -18.12 6.48
CA SER A 125 4.28 -19.54 6.59
C SER A 125 3.13 -20.50 6.28
N VAL A 126 1.89 -20.01 6.23
CA VAL A 126 0.71 -20.81 5.88
C VAL A 126 0.64 -21.07 4.36
N PRO A 127 0.06 -22.19 3.91
CA PRO A 127 -0.12 -22.46 2.48
C PRO A 127 -0.84 -21.31 1.77
N THR A 128 -0.17 -20.70 0.77
CA THR A 128 -0.63 -19.45 0.14
C THR A 128 -0.63 -19.56 -1.38
N ILE A 129 -1.72 -19.09 -2.01
CA ILE A 129 -1.85 -18.94 -3.46
C ILE A 129 -1.91 -17.45 -3.77
N THR A 130 -1.03 -16.97 -4.65
CA THR A 130 -1.03 -15.58 -5.15
C THR A 130 -1.70 -15.51 -6.53
N LEU A 131 -2.59 -14.52 -6.72
CA LEU A 131 -3.29 -14.27 -7.99
C LEU A 131 -2.89 -12.89 -8.52
N GLU A 132 -2.56 -12.82 -9.81
CA GLU A 132 -2.18 -11.57 -10.48
C GLU A 132 -2.80 -11.48 -11.88
N LYS A 133 -2.88 -10.26 -12.42
CA LYS A 133 -3.36 -10.05 -13.80
C LYS A 133 -2.41 -10.74 -14.78
N ALA A 134 -2.94 -11.36 -15.81
CA ALA A 134 -2.11 -11.93 -16.86
C ALA A 134 -1.38 -10.82 -17.64
N THR A 135 -0.05 -10.78 -17.56
CA THR A 135 0.79 -10.10 -18.55
C THR A 135 0.94 -11.03 -19.76
N ARG A 136 0.99 -10.45 -20.98
CA ARG A 136 1.00 -11.17 -22.27
C ARG A 136 2.18 -12.14 -22.46
N THR A 137 3.10 -12.18 -21.51
CA THR A 137 4.22 -13.13 -21.41
C THR A 137 3.89 -14.09 -20.27
N GLY A 138 3.27 -15.22 -20.60
CA GLY A 138 2.76 -16.14 -19.59
C GLY A 138 3.84 -16.76 -18.70
N HIS A 139 3.58 -16.79 -17.38
CA HIS A 139 3.95 -17.91 -16.51
C HIS A 139 3.17 -17.91 -15.19
N LEU A 140 2.32 -18.93 -15.07
CA LEU A 140 1.98 -19.75 -13.89
C LEU A 140 1.55 -19.08 -12.57
N ILE A 141 0.37 -19.49 -12.10
CA ILE A 141 -0.03 -19.56 -10.69
C ILE A 141 1.19 -19.98 -9.85
N ARG A 142 1.71 -19.08 -9.02
CA ARG A 142 2.82 -19.38 -8.11
C ARG A 142 2.22 -19.90 -6.80
N ILE A 143 2.28 -21.21 -6.58
CA ILE A 143 2.03 -21.78 -5.26
C ILE A 143 3.30 -21.58 -4.45
N GLN A 144 3.23 -20.74 -3.41
CA GLN A 144 4.36 -20.54 -2.50
C GLN A 144 4.37 -21.72 -1.53
N LYS A 145 5.35 -22.64 -1.69
CA LYS A 145 5.56 -23.72 -0.70
C LYS A 145 6.01 -23.09 0.62
N PRO A 146 5.55 -23.60 1.78
CA PRO A 146 6.00 -23.12 3.07
C PRO A 146 7.52 -23.31 3.20
N THR A 147 8.23 -22.25 3.59
CA THR A 147 9.65 -22.30 3.90
C THR A 147 9.83 -23.19 5.14
N PRO A 148 10.64 -24.27 5.10
CA PRO A 148 10.90 -25.06 6.29
C PRO A 148 11.63 -24.18 7.31
N GLY A 149 11.10 -24.12 8.52
CA GLY A 149 11.74 -23.42 9.63
C GLY A 149 13.16 -23.92 9.82
N SER A 150 14.09 -22.99 10.02
CA SER A 150 15.45 -23.32 10.46
C SER A 150 15.40 -23.89 11.88
N SER A 151 15.27 -25.22 12.01
CA SER A 151 15.67 -25.89 13.24
C SER A 151 17.20 -25.86 13.29
N LYS A 152 17.74 -25.00 14.17
CA LYS A 152 19.03 -25.29 14.79
C LYS A 152 18.78 -26.49 15.69
N GLU A 153 19.06 -27.69 15.19
CA GLU A 153 19.24 -28.85 16.05
C GLU A 153 20.71 -28.97 16.39
N ASP A 154 20.93 -29.05 17.70
CA ASP A 154 22.19 -29.18 18.39
C ASP A 154 22.99 -30.39 17.88
N MET A 155 24.17 -30.13 17.33
CA MET A 155 25.20 -31.15 17.16
C MET A 155 26.23 -30.98 18.28
N ASN A 156 25.89 -31.57 19.43
CA ASN A 156 26.80 -31.82 20.53
C ASN A 156 26.80 -33.34 20.79
N THR A 157 27.97 -33.90 21.12
CA THR A 157 28.31 -35.34 21.33
C THR A 157 28.53 -36.13 20.02
N VAL A 158 29.69 -36.73 19.73
CA VAL A 158 30.75 -37.39 20.54
C VAL A 158 32.13 -36.95 20.07
#